data_AF-A0A533W0K0-F1
#
_entry.id   AF-A0A533W0K0-F1
#
_cell.length_a   1.000
_cell.length_b   1.000
_cell.length_c   1.000
_cell.angle_alpha   90.00
_cell.angle_beta   90.00
_cell.angle_gamma   90.00
#
_symmetry.space_group_name_H-M   'P 1'
#
loop_
_entity.id
_entity.type
_entity.pdbx_description
1 polymer ?
#
loop_
_entity_poly.entity_id
_entity_poly.type
_entity_poly.pdbx_seq_one_letter_code
_entity_poly.pdbx_strand_id
1 'polypeptide(L)'
;MKEDETDQSKPGVVDNLARVQAELGRLAKLASVESAEREELVAMIKQLQAWVKSEVKLDLASLGQAFSGDKEVYLDPECNLVIVEEGGGVAKKPLDLLDPALFLIVAREVTPRLLKIVSAKVTAIMEPPKPSIRVILLAGKKGSDFRKHRPHFFIMNSGGTAQDLGISVRPRYSVGTYGRPKVFGPLKLAPNQQTELVLDKIKEADVFTSLLVELACKAPDGRTYRGRATFSVENHQWQEIALSTS
;
A
#
# COMPACT_ATOMS: atom_id res chain seq x y z
N MET A 1 -76.08 45.41 34.52
CA MET A 1 -75.11 44.31 34.66
C MET A 1 -74.92 43.72 33.27
N LYS A 2 -73.78 43.96 32.64
CA LYS A 2 -73.38 43.32 31.38
C LYS A 2 -72.01 42.71 31.64
N GLU A 3 -71.98 41.39 31.65
CA GLU A 3 -70.79 40.59 31.40
C GLU A 3 -70.35 40.84 29.95
N ASP A 4 -69.04 41.05 29.74
CA ASP A 4 -68.29 40.61 28.56
C ASP A 4 -66.85 41.10 28.68
N GLU A 5 -66.07 40.46 29.57
CA GLU A 5 -64.63 40.40 29.39
C GLU A 5 -64.35 39.31 28.36
N THR A 6 -64.11 39.75 27.13
CA THR A 6 -63.88 38.87 25.99
C THR A 6 -62.54 38.17 26.13
N ASP A 7 -62.63 36.84 26.12
CA ASP A 7 -61.62 35.79 26.28
C ASP A 7 -60.64 35.72 25.08
N GLN A 8 -60.07 36.87 24.65
CA GLN A 8 -59.23 37.00 23.45
C GLN A 8 -57.81 36.39 23.60
N SER A 9 -57.44 35.90 24.79
CA SER A 9 -56.11 35.34 25.08
C SER A 9 -55.99 33.84 24.77
N LYS A 10 -57.10 33.10 24.69
CA LYS A 10 -57.10 31.63 24.53
C LYS A 10 -56.73 31.11 23.12
N PRO A 11 -57.19 31.72 22.00
CA PRO A 11 -56.91 31.20 20.66
C PRO A 11 -55.41 31.28 20.31
N GLY A 12 -54.74 32.39 20.66
CA GLY A 12 -53.32 32.57 20.38
C GLY A 12 -52.40 31.62 21.18
N VAL A 13 -52.84 31.16 22.36
CA VAL A 13 -52.08 30.17 23.15
C VAL A 13 -52.20 28.77 22.52
N VAL A 14 -53.38 28.40 22.02
CA VAL A 14 -53.61 27.12 21.34
C VAL A 14 -52.82 27.04 20.02
N ASP A 15 -52.81 28.12 19.22
CA ASP A 15 -52.02 28.18 17.99
C ASP A 15 -50.51 28.10 18.27
N ASN A 16 -50.05 28.74 19.34
CA ASN A 16 -48.65 28.65 19.77
C ASN A 16 -48.27 27.24 20.24
N LEU A 17 -49.17 26.55 20.96
CA LEU A 17 -48.95 25.16 21.39
C LEU A 17 -48.92 24.20 20.19
N ALA A 18 -49.82 24.36 19.22
CA ALA A 18 -49.82 23.57 17.99
C ALA A 18 -48.50 23.76 17.20
N ARG A 19 -47.99 24.99 17.13
CA ARG A 19 -46.70 25.30 16.51
C ARG A 19 -45.53 24.63 17.24
N VAL A 20 -45.50 24.72 18.57
CA VAL A 20 -44.46 24.08 19.39
C VAL A 20 -44.50 22.56 19.20
N GLN A 21 -45.69 21.95 19.15
CA GLN A 21 -45.83 20.52 18.92
C GLN A 21 -45.33 20.09 17.53
N ALA A 22 -45.59 20.89 16.49
CA ALA A 22 -45.06 20.63 15.15
C ALA A 22 -43.54 20.72 15.10
N GLU A 23 -42.94 21.73 15.74
CA GLU A 23 -41.48 21.87 15.85
C GLU A 23 -40.85 20.72 16.64
N LEU A 24 -41.46 20.31 17.76
CA LEU A 24 -41.00 19.13 18.52
C LEU A 24 -41.07 17.85 17.67
N GLY A 25 -42.14 17.66 16.89
CA GLY A 25 -42.25 16.52 15.96
C GLY A 25 -41.17 16.54 14.89
N ARG A 26 -40.82 17.72 14.37
CA ARG A 26 -39.72 17.89 13.42
C ARG A 26 -38.36 17.58 14.04
N LEU A 27 -38.10 18.07 15.25
CA LEU A 27 -36.87 17.80 16.00
C LEU A 27 -36.73 16.30 16.31
N ALA A 28 -37.80 15.63 16.72
CA ALA A 28 -37.80 14.19 16.96
C ALA A 28 -37.46 13.40 15.69
N LYS A 29 -38.01 13.80 14.53
CA LYS A 29 -37.68 13.19 13.24
C LYS A 29 -36.20 13.39 12.87
N LEU A 30 -35.67 14.60 13.06
CA LEU A 30 -34.25 14.89 12.80
C LEU A 30 -33.33 14.06 13.70
N ALA A 31 -33.64 13.96 14.99
CA ALA A 31 -32.87 13.14 15.92
C ALA A 31 -32.87 11.65 15.53
N SER A 32 -34.00 11.13 15.04
CA SER A 32 -34.06 9.74 14.54
C SER A 32 -33.18 9.53 13.31
N VAL A 33 -33.14 10.49 12.38
CA VAL A 33 -32.27 10.42 11.20
C VAL A 33 -30.80 10.51 11.61
N GLU A 34 -30.44 11.46 12.48
CA GLU A 34 -29.08 11.60 12.99
C GLU A 34 -28.58 10.31 13.67
N SER A 35 -29.42 9.66 14.48
CA SER A 35 -29.08 8.40 15.12
C SER A 35 -28.81 7.29 14.10
N ALA A 36 -29.64 7.16 13.07
CA ALA A 36 -29.46 6.15 12.02
C ALA A 36 -28.16 6.37 11.22
N GLU A 37 -27.92 7.61 10.77
CA GLU A 37 -26.69 7.98 10.05
C GLU A 37 -25.44 7.76 10.90
N ARG A 38 -25.54 8.02 12.21
CA ARG A 38 -24.45 7.75 13.15
C ARG A 38 -24.14 6.26 13.24
N GLU A 39 -25.16 5.40 13.36
CA GLU A 39 -24.98 3.95 13.40
C GLU A 39 -24.28 3.42 12.14
N GLU A 40 -24.69 3.92 10.97
CA GLU A 40 -24.05 3.59 9.70
C GLU A 40 -22.57 4.02 9.66
N LEU A 41 -22.27 5.24 10.12
CA LEU A 41 -20.90 5.73 10.17
C LEU A 41 -20.02 4.94 11.15
N VAL A 42 -20.56 4.55 12.31
CA VAL A 42 -19.86 3.65 13.26
C VAL A 42 -19.56 2.32 12.58
N ALA A 43 -20.54 1.71 11.89
CA ALA A 43 -20.35 0.44 11.20
C ALA A 43 -19.26 0.53 10.12
N MET A 44 -19.26 1.61 9.34
CA MET A 44 -18.26 1.88 8.31
C MET A 44 -16.85 2.03 8.90
N ILE A 45 -16.70 2.81 9.98
CA ILE A 45 -15.42 2.98 10.67
C ILE A 45 -14.93 1.64 11.21
N LYS A 46 -15.80 0.85 11.84
CA LYS A 46 -15.48 -0.50 12.32
C LYS A 46 -14.98 -1.42 11.20
N GLN A 47 -15.65 -1.38 10.05
CA GLN A 47 -15.24 -2.16 8.88
C GLN A 47 -13.88 -1.71 8.34
N LEU A 48 -13.63 -0.41 8.19
CA LEU A 48 -12.34 0.11 7.74
C LEU A 48 -11.21 -0.25 8.72
N GLN A 49 -11.46 -0.11 10.03
CA GLN A 49 -10.48 -0.42 11.05
C GLN A 49 -10.15 -1.92 11.12
N ALA A 50 -11.13 -2.80 10.85
CA ALA A 50 -10.90 -4.25 10.73
C ALA A 50 -9.95 -4.62 9.57
N TRP A 51 -9.84 -3.77 8.54
CA TRP A 51 -8.83 -3.90 7.48
C TRP A 51 -7.45 -3.36 7.90
N VAL A 52 -7.44 -2.30 8.71
CA VAL A 52 -6.21 -1.66 9.20
C VAL A 52 -5.50 -2.56 10.24
N LYS A 53 -6.23 -3.08 11.23
CA LYS A 53 -5.72 -3.96 12.31
C LYS A 53 -4.52 -3.37 13.09
N SER A 54 -4.42 -2.06 13.16
CA SER A 54 -3.38 -1.34 13.88
C SER A 54 -3.95 -0.07 14.49
N GLU A 55 -3.25 0.50 15.46
CA GLU A 55 -3.63 1.80 16.03
C GLU A 55 -3.57 2.90 14.98
N VAL A 56 -4.53 3.82 15.03
CA VAL A 56 -4.60 5.00 14.17
C VAL A 56 -4.53 6.24 15.04
N LYS A 57 -3.35 6.88 15.05
CA LYS A 57 -3.13 8.13 15.78
C LYS A 57 -3.94 9.27 15.16
N LEU A 58 -4.68 9.98 16.00
CA LEU A 58 -5.46 11.15 15.64
C LEU A 58 -4.64 12.41 15.90
N ASP A 59 -4.87 13.45 15.11
CA ASP A 59 -4.22 14.75 15.35
C ASP A 59 -5.02 15.54 16.38
N LEU A 60 -4.39 15.82 17.53
CA LEU A 60 -4.97 16.62 18.61
C LEU A 60 -5.39 18.01 18.13
N ALA A 61 -4.63 18.61 17.19
CA ALA A 61 -4.98 19.92 16.65
C ALA A 61 -6.30 19.88 15.85
N SER A 62 -6.55 18.79 15.13
CA SER A 62 -7.80 18.56 14.38
C SER A 62 -8.98 18.22 15.29
N LEU A 63 -8.73 17.57 16.42
CA LEU A 63 -9.76 17.19 17.39
C LEU A 63 -10.28 18.38 18.22
N GLY A 64 -9.51 19.47 18.27
CA GLY A 64 -9.92 20.74 18.88
C GLY A 64 -9.91 20.72 20.41
N GLN A 65 -10.64 21.66 21.03
CA GLN A 65 -10.59 21.91 22.48
C GLN A 65 -11.02 20.71 23.34
N ALA A 66 -11.81 19.78 22.80
CA ALA A 66 -12.23 18.59 23.53
C ALA A 66 -11.05 17.69 23.97
N PHE A 67 -9.87 17.85 23.37
CA PHE A 67 -8.68 17.01 23.60
C PHE A 67 -7.39 17.84 23.83
N SER A 68 -7.50 19.14 24.09
CA SER A 68 -6.34 20.05 24.13
C SER A 68 -5.39 19.85 25.33
N GLY A 69 -5.77 19.01 26.30
CA GLY A 69 -4.95 18.64 27.47
C GLY A 69 -4.48 17.18 27.44
N ASP A 70 -4.72 16.48 26.35
CA ASP A 70 -4.34 15.08 26.19
C ASP A 70 -2.97 14.96 25.53
N LYS A 71 -2.19 13.98 25.98
CA LYS A 71 -0.88 13.67 25.42
C LYS A 71 -0.99 12.97 24.08
N GLU A 72 -1.91 12.01 23.96
CA GLU A 72 -2.19 11.34 22.70
C GLU A 72 -3.62 10.81 22.65
N VAL A 73 -4.17 10.80 21.43
CA VAL A 73 -5.48 10.22 21.15
C VAL A 73 -5.35 9.32 19.92
N TYR A 74 -5.88 8.11 20.01
CA TYR A 74 -5.83 7.16 18.91
C TYR A 74 -7.05 6.24 18.90
N LEU A 75 -7.33 5.67 17.73
CA LEU A 75 -8.29 4.58 17.58
C LEU A 75 -7.53 3.25 17.64
N ASP A 76 -7.87 2.38 18.58
CA ASP A 76 -7.25 1.06 18.70
C ASP A 76 -7.80 0.04 17.67
N PRO A 77 -7.18 -1.15 17.51
CA PRO A 77 -7.65 -2.16 16.56
C PRO A 77 -9.09 -2.67 16.81
N GLU A 78 -9.58 -2.53 18.03
CA GLU A 78 -10.92 -2.94 18.47
C GLU A 78 -11.97 -1.82 18.30
N CYS A 79 -11.61 -0.70 17.68
CA CYS A 79 -12.46 0.48 17.47
C CYS A 79 -12.85 1.22 18.75
N ASN A 80 -11.95 1.27 19.72
CA ASN A 80 -12.07 2.12 20.88
C ASN A 80 -11.25 3.38 20.71
N LEU A 81 -11.84 4.51 21.09
CA LEU A 81 -11.11 5.75 21.30
C LEU A 81 -10.29 5.59 22.58
N VAL A 82 -8.98 5.71 22.45
CA VAL A 82 -8.05 5.74 23.58
C VAL A 82 -7.50 7.15 23.71
N ILE A 83 -7.63 7.70 24.91
CA ILE A 83 -7.14 9.02 25.30
C ILE A 83 -6.10 8.79 26.39
N VAL A 84 -4.90 9.30 26.18
CA VAL A 84 -3.83 9.31 27.16
C VAL A 84 -3.64 10.74 27.61
N GLU A 85 -3.92 11.00 28.87
CA GLU A 85 -3.77 12.32 29.49
C GLU A 85 -2.30 12.65 29.75
N GLU A 86 -1.94 13.94 29.85
CA GLU A 86 -0.56 14.34 30.21
C GLU A 86 -0.09 13.75 31.54
N GLY A 87 -1.01 13.56 32.50
CA GLY A 87 -0.75 12.93 33.80
C GLY A 87 -0.54 11.41 33.74
N GLY A 88 -0.64 10.78 32.55
CA GLY A 88 -0.50 9.33 32.37
C GLY A 88 -1.79 8.53 32.60
N GLY A 89 -2.91 9.20 32.85
CA GLY A 89 -4.23 8.58 32.85
C GLY A 89 -4.58 8.06 31.46
N VAL A 90 -5.25 6.90 31.39
CA VAL A 90 -5.70 6.31 30.12
C VAL A 90 -7.19 6.06 30.20
N ALA A 91 -7.95 6.70 29.31
CA ALA A 91 -9.37 6.46 29.11
C ALA A 91 -9.58 5.70 27.81
N LYS A 92 -10.33 4.60 27.85
CA LYS A 92 -10.70 3.80 26.67
C LYS A 92 -12.22 3.74 26.57
N LYS A 93 -12.79 4.16 25.44
CA LYS A 93 -14.23 4.12 25.18
C LYS A 93 -14.55 3.57 23.79
N PRO A 94 -15.50 2.63 23.69
CA PRO A 94 -16.03 2.19 22.39
C PRO A 94 -16.64 3.35 21.60
N LEU A 95 -16.44 3.37 20.28
CA LEU A 95 -16.95 4.42 19.37
C LEU A 95 -18.49 4.57 19.40
N ASP A 96 -19.21 3.46 19.53
CA ASP A 96 -20.68 3.43 19.63
C ASP A 96 -21.20 4.04 20.92
N LEU A 97 -20.40 4.04 21.98
CA LEU A 97 -20.77 4.58 23.29
C LEU A 97 -20.32 6.04 23.51
N LEU A 98 -19.73 6.69 22.50
CA LEU A 98 -19.37 8.10 22.61
C LEU A 98 -20.62 9.00 22.63
N ASP A 99 -20.47 10.20 23.18
CA ASP A 99 -21.44 11.27 22.97
C ASP A 99 -21.50 11.63 21.46
N PRO A 100 -22.68 11.94 20.87
CA PRO A 100 -22.79 12.28 19.45
C PRO A 100 -21.82 13.39 18.99
N ALA A 101 -21.63 14.44 19.78
CA ALA A 101 -20.75 15.54 19.41
C ALA A 101 -19.28 15.09 19.40
N LEU A 102 -18.87 14.31 20.41
CA LEU A 102 -17.53 13.75 20.49
C LEU A 102 -17.27 12.74 19.37
N PHE A 103 -18.27 11.90 19.06
CA PHE A 103 -18.21 10.95 17.96
C PHE A 103 -17.95 11.64 16.63
N LEU A 104 -18.68 12.72 16.31
CA LEU A 104 -18.50 13.43 15.05
C LEU A 104 -17.10 14.03 14.89
N ILE A 105 -16.53 14.57 15.97
CA ILE A 105 -15.15 15.10 15.99
C ILE A 105 -14.16 13.98 15.65
N VAL A 106 -14.28 12.84 16.34
CA VAL A 106 -13.41 11.68 16.13
C VAL A 106 -13.60 11.10 14.73
N ALA A 107 -14.84 10.94 14.28
CA ALA A 107 -15.20 10.39 12.98
C ALA A 107 -14.62 11.23 11.83
N ARG A 108 -14.70 12.56 11.95
CA ARG A 108 -14.15 13.50 10.95
C ARG A 108 -12.63 13.36 10.80
N GLU A 109 -11.92 13.11 11.90
CA GLU A 109 -10.46 12.97 11.89
C GLU A 109 -10.00 11.56 11.49
N VAL A 110 -10.69 10.52 11.96
CA VAL A 110 -10.26 9.12 11.76
C VAL A 110 -10.59 8.60 10.37
N THR A 111 -11.76 8.95 9.81
CA THR A 111 -12.23 8.44 8.51
C THR A 111 -11.24 8.68 7.37
N PRO A 112 -10.71 9.90 7.12
CA PRO A 112 -9.75 10.13 6.04
C PRO A 112 -8.43 9.36 6.26
N ARG A 113 -8.01 9.16 7.51
CA ARG A 113 -6.80 8.39 7.85
C ARG A 113 -6.99 6.91 7.54
N LEU A 114 -8.13 6.34 7.94
CA LEU A 114 -8.49 4.96 7.64
C LEU A 114 -8.54 4.72 6.14
N LEU A 115 -9.23 5.60 5.40
CA LEU A 115 -9.31 5.50 3.94
C LEU A 115 -7.93 5.56 3.29
N LYS A 116 -7.04 6.44 3.76
CA LYS A 116 -5.66 6.51 3.26
C LYS A 116 -4.89 5.20 3.49
N ILE A 117 -4.99 4.63 4.69
CA ILE A 117 -4.29 3.37 5.04
C ILE A 117 -4.86 2.20 4.23
N VAL A 118 -6.19 2.07 4.16
CA VAL A 118 -6.87 1.02 3.40
C VAL A 118 -6.53 1.15 1.92
N SER A 119 -6.57 2.36 1.35
CA SER A 119 -6.18 2.62 -0.04
C SER A 119 -4.74 2.19 -0.30
N ALA A 120 -3.79 2.57 0.57
CA ALA A 120 -2.39 2.13 0.44
C ALA A 120 -2.24 0.61 0.51
N LYS A 121 -2.97 -0.07 1.40
CA LYS A 121 -2.96 -1.54 1.48
C LYS A 121 -3.55 -2.18 0.23
N VAL A 122 -4.66 -1.65 -0.29
CA VAL A 122 -5.29 -2.13 -1.53
C VAL A 122 -4.35 -1.91 -2.71
N THR A 123 -3.72 -0.74 -2.83
CA THR A 123 -2.70 -0.49 -3.86
C THR A 123 -1.55 -1.48 -3.74
N ALA A 124 -1.03 -1.75 -2.55
CA ALA A 124 0.04 -2.72 -2.35
C ALA A 124 -0.35 -4.16 -2.73
N ILE A 125 -1.62 -4.54 -2.55
CA ILE A 125 -2.15 -5.84 -2.95
C ILE A 125 -2.40 -5.90 -4.47
N MET A 126 -2.82 -4.78 -5.07
CA MET A 126 -3.18 -4.69 -6.49
C MET A 126 -1.99 -4.39 -7.40
N GLU A 127 -0.89 -3.82 -6.91
CA GLU A 127 0.30 -3.61 -7.72
C GLU A 127 0.88 -4.98 -8.12
N PRO A 128 1.00 -5.26 -9.43
CA PRO A 128 1.57 -6.52 -9.88
C PRO A 128 2.99 -6.64 -9.34
N PRO A 129 3.36 -7.81 -8.77
CA PRO A 129 4.67 -7.98 -8.17
C PRO A 129 5.75 -7.67 -9.20
N LYS A 130 6.70 -6.81 -8.79
CA LYS A 130 7.87 -6.43 -9.58
C LYS A 130 8.57 -7.70 -10.10
N PRO A 131 8.97 -7.74 -11.39
CA PRO A 131 9.73 -8.85 -11.91
C PRO A 131 11.03 -9.07 -11.13
N SER A 132 11.33 -10.33 -10.83
CA SER A 132 12.54 -10.77 -10.12
C SER A 132 13.26 -11.77 -11.01
N ILE A 133 14.35 -11.31 -11.61
CA ILE A 133 15.15 -12.12 -12.53
C ILE A 133 16.44 -12.53 -11.83
N ARG A 134 16.65 -13.85 -11.77
CA ARG A 134 17.88 -14.44 -11.24
C ARG A 134 18.68 -15.07 -12.35
N VAL A 135 19.99 -14.95 -12.23
CA VAL A 135 20.94 -15.56 -13.16
C VAL A 135 22.01 -16.34 -12.41
N ILE A 136 22.56 -17.34 -13.07
CA ILE A 136 23.73 -18.08 -12.59
C ILE A 136 24.64 -18.36 -13.79
N LEU A 137 25.94 -18.27 -13.54
CA LEU A 137 26.96 -18.66 -14.48
C LEU A 137 27.70 -19.87 -13.92
N LEU A 138 27.61 -21.00 -14.61
CA LEU A 138 28.36 -22.20 -14.32
C LEU A 138 29.53 -22.28 -15.30
N ALA A 139 30.68 -21.80 -14.87
CA ALA A 139 31.91 -21.81 -15.66
C ALA A 139 33.00 -22.61 -14.93
N GLY A 140 34.08 -22.93 -15.64
CA GLY A 140 35.29 -23.39 -14.97
C GLY A 140 35.90 -22.29 -14.08
N LYS A 141 36.99 -22.61 -13.37
CA LYS A 141 37.75 -21.60 -12.61
C LYS A 141 38.24 -20.47 -13.51
N LYS A 142 38.54 -19.30 -12.95
CA LYS A 142 39.15 -18.18 -13.68
C LYS A 142 40.38 -18.64 -14.49
N GLY A 143 40.42 -18.25 -15.76
CA GLY A 143 41.49 -18.68 -16.68
C GLY A 143 41.24 -20.02 -17.37
N SER A 144 40.11 -20.70 -17.10
CA SER A 144 39.77 -21.95 -17.78
C SER A 144 39.61 -21.74 -19.29
N ASP A 145 40.18 -22.68 -20.06
CA ASP A 145 39.97 -22.77 -21.49
C ASP A 145 38.54 -23.23 -21.78
N PHE A 146 37.70 -22.28 -22.16
CA PHE A 146 36.29 -22.54 -22.45
C PHE A 146 36.06 -23.31 -23.75
N ARG A 147 37.11 -23.63 -24.53
CA ARG A 147 37.04 -24.62 -25.61
C ARG A 147 36.87 -26.04 -25.06
N LYS A 148 37.44 -26.32 -23.88
CA LYS A 148 37.38 -27.63 -23.21
C LYS A 148 36.18 -27.74 -22.28
N HIS A 149 35.84 -26.66 -21.58
CA HIS A 149 34.71 -26.60 -20.64
C HIS A 149 33.85 -25.38 -20.94
N ARG A 150 32.76 -25.57 -21.70
CA ARG A 150 31.90 -24.45 -22.09
C ARG A 150 31.19 -23.88 -20.85
N PRO A 151 31.16 -22.55 -20.67
CA PRO A 151 30.38 -21.93 -19.62
C PRO A 151 28.89 -22.02 -19.96
N HIS A 152 28.09 -22.37 -18.96
CA HIS A 152 26.64 -22.42 -19.05
C HIS A 152 26.04 -21.23 -18.30
N PHE A 153 25.18 -20.48 -18.96
CA PHE A 153 24.51 -19.31 -18.38
C PHE A 153 23.02 -19.61 -18.28
N PHE A 154 22.50 -19.64 -17.05
CA PHE A 154 21.09 -19.89 -16.81
C PHE A 154 20.42 -18.65 -16.26
N ILE A 155 19.14 -18.51 -16.61
CA ILE A 155 18.25 -17.49 -16.10
C ILE A 155 16.96 -18.13 -15.59
N MET A 156 16.36 -17.53 -14.59
CA MET A 156 15.00 -17.82 -14.19
C MET A 156 14.25 -16.53 -13.84
N ASN A 157 12.92 -16.57 -13.98
CA ASN A 157 12.05 -15.60 -13.34
C ASN A 157 11.61 -16.16 -11.98
N SER A 158 12.12 -15.59 -10.89
CA SER A 158 11.82 -16.02 -9.51
C SER A 158 10.64 -15.30 -8.87
N GLY A 159 10.00 -14.35 -9.56
CA GLY A 159 8.86 -13.63 -9.03
C GLY A 159 8.37 -12.52 -9.95
N GLY A 160 7.09 -12.17 -9.87
CA GLY A 160 6.50 -11.18 -10.77
C GLY A 160 6.37 -11.65 -12.21
N THR A 161 5.60 -10.91 -13.00
CA THR A 161 5.39 -11.21 -14.42
C THR A 161 6.27 -10.31 -15.28
N ALA A 162 7.20 -10.90 -16.03
CA ALA A 162 8.02 -10.19 -17.02
C ALA A 162 7.50 -10.44 -18.44
N GLN A 163 7.12 -9.38 -19.13
CA GLN A 163 6.80 -9.36 -20.56
C GLN A 163 7.96 -8.75 -21.35
N ASP A 164 8.08 -9.08 -22.63
CA ASP A 164 9.10 -8.53 -23.54
C ASP A 164 10.54 -8.60 -22.97
N LEU A 165 10.89 -9.65 -22.21
CA LEU A 165 12.18 -9.74 -21.53
C LEU A 165 13.33 -9.84 -22.56
N GLY A 166 14.11 -8.76 -22.65
CA GLY A 166 15.36 -8.68 -23.41
C GLY A 166 16.56 -8.72 -22.49
N ILE A 167 17.62 -9.41 -22.92
CA ILE A 167 18.85 -9.58 -22.15
C ILE A 167 20.05 -9.34 -23.08
N SER A 168 21.00 -8.55 -22.61
CA SER A 168 22.29 -8.32 -23.25
C SER A 168 23.38 -8.84 -22.32
N VAL A 169 24.17 -9.79 -22.80
CA VAL A 169 25.29 -10.39 -22.07
C VAL A 169 26.59 -10.00 -22.76
N ARG A 170 27.52 -9.41 -22.02
CA ARG A 170 28.85 -9.01 -22.50
C ARG A 170 29.95 -9.70 -21.68
N PRO A 171 30.82 -10.49 -22.30
CA PRO A 171 31.99 -11.01 -21.60
C PRO A 171 32.96 -9.89 -21.28
N ARG A 172 33.54 -9.93 -20.08
CA ARG A 172 34.57 -9.00 -19.62
C ARG A 172 35.88 -9.75 -19.47
N TYR A 173 36.91 -9.25 -20.16
CA TYR A 173 38.24 -9.87 -20.18
C TYR A 173 39.14 -9.29 -19.08
N SER A 174 39.10 -7.97 -18.93
CA SER A 174 39.86 -7.22 -17.92
C SER A 174 39.08 -5.96 -17.50
N VAL A 175 39.66 -5.11 -16.66
CA VAL A 175 39.00 -3.86 -16.25
C VAL A 175 38.86 -2.94 -17.46
N GLY A 176 37.61 -2.59 -17.81
CA GLY A 176 37.30 -1.70 -18.93
C GLY A 176 37.24 -2.37 -20.30
N THR A 177 37.69 -3.62 -20.44
CA THR A 177 37.67 -4.34 -21.73
C THR A 177 36.53 -5.35 -21.79
N TYR A 178 35.55 -5.05 -22.65
CA TYR A 178 34.36 -5.87 -22.89
C TYR A 178 34.37 -6.42 -24.32
N GLY A 179 33.92 -7.67 -24.48
CA GLY A 179 33.63 -8.24 -25.79
C GLY A 179 32.30 -7.74 -26.36
N ARG A 180 31.98 -8.22 -27.56
CA ARG A 180 30.71 -7.89 -28.20
C ARG A 180 29.51 -8.36 -27.36
N PRO A 181 28.43 -7.57 -27.28
CA PRO A 181 27.20 -8.00 -26.63
C PRO A 181 26.52 -9.13 -27.41
N LYS A 182 26.08 -10.14 -26.67
CA LYS A 182 25.12 -11.12 -27.15
C LYS A 182 23.74 -10.79 -26.60
N VAL A 183 22.79 -10.60 -27.50
CA VAL A 183 21.43 -10.20 -27.14
C VAL A 183 20.49 -11.40 -27.27
N PHE A 184 19.61 -11.57 -26.29
CA PHE A 184 18.57 -12.58 -26.23
C PHE A 184 17.22 -11.90 -26.03
N GLY A 185 16.19 -12.43 -26.69
CA GLY A 185 14.80 -12.08 -26.45
C GLY A 185 14.03 -11.56 -27.66
N PRO A 186 12.73 -11.27 -27.49
CA PRO A 186 11.99 -11.35 -26.24
C PRO A 186 11.85 -12.80 -25.72
N LEU A 187 12.25 -13.03 -24.46
CA LEU A 187 12.18 -14.34 -23.81
C LEU A 187 10.87 -14.48 -23.05
N LYS A 188 10.32 -15.70 -23.08
CA LYS A 188 9.22 -16.12 -22.20
C LYS A 188 9.78 -17.08 -21.18
N LEU A 189 9.89 -16.63 -19.93
CA LEU A 189 10.37 -17.45 -18.81
C LEU A 189 9.17 -17.91 -18.00
N ALA A 190 8.99 -19.22 -17.85
CA ALA A 190 8.01 -19.73 -16.91
C ALA A 190 8.48 -19.45 -15.46
N PRO A 191 7.56 -19.23 -14.50
CA PRO A 191 7.91 -18.97 -13.11
C PRO A 191 8.77 -20.10 -12.53
N ASN A 192 9.89 -19.73 -11.91
CA ASN A 192 10.87 -20.63 -11.28
C ASN A 192 11.47 -21.71 -12.21
N GLN A 193 11.28 -21.59 -13.53
CA GLN A 193 11.89 -22.49 -14.49
C GLN A 193 13.25 -21.93 -14.94
N GLN A 194 14.28 -22.78 -14.83
CA GLN A 194 15.61 -22.46 -15.33
C GLN A 194 15.63 -22.59 -16.85
N THR A 195 16.08 -21.55 -17.52
CA THR A 195 16.29 -21.50 -18.97
C THR A 195 17.77 -21.31 -19.23
N GLU A 196 18.37 -22.22 -19.98
CA GLU A 196 19.75 -22.06 -20.43
C GLU A 196 19.81 -21.11 -21.62
N LEU A 197 20.66 -20.08 -21.53
CA LEU A 197 20.97 -19.18 -22.63
C LEU A 197 22.33 -19.56 -23.19
N VAL A 198 22.30 -20.22 -24.35
CA VAL A 198 23.52 -20.68 -25.02
C VAL A 198 24.35 -19.47 -25.43
N LEU A 199 25.49 -19.28 -24.77
CA LEU A 199 26.51 -18.32 -25.18
C LEU A 199 27.30 -18.94 -26.35
N ASP A 200 26.69 -19.06 -27.54
CA ASP A 200 27.40 -19.50 -28.76
C ASP A 200 28.77 -18.85 -28.83
N LYS A 201 29.77 -19.66 -29.22
CA LYS A 201 31.19 -19.33 -29.33
C LYS A 201 31.39 -17.82 -29.25
N ILE A 202 31.68 -17.32 -28.05
CA ILE A 202 32.31 -16.02 -27.87
C ILE A 202 33.67 -16.17 -28.56
N LYS A 203 33.69 -16.02 -29.90
CA LYS A 203 34.85 -16.31 -30.74
C LYS A 203 36.05 -15.42 -30.37
N GLU A 204 35.77 -14.35 -29.62
CA GLU A 204 36.71 -13.30 -29.26
C GLU A 204 37.49 -13.60 -27.98
N ALA A 205 37.09 -14.58 -27.16
CA ALA A 205 37.97 -15.06 -26.10
C ALA A 205 37.64 -16.47 -25.62
N ASP A 206 38.64 -17.33 -25.70
CA ASP A 206 38.64 -18.65 -25.08
C ASP A 206 38.66 -18.58 -23.53
N VAL A 207 38.78 -17.37 -22.97
CA VAL A 207 38.85 -17.08 -21.53
C VAL A 207 38.20 -15.71 -21.24
N PHE A 208 37.34 -15.63 -20.23
CA PHE A 208 36.85 -14.36 -19.65
C PHE A 208 36.75 -14.46 -18.13
N THR A 209 36.70 -13.32 -17.42
CA THR A 209 36.69 -13.28 -15.94
C THR A 209 35.31 -13.01 -15.36
N SER A 210 34.42 -12.36 -16.11
CA SER A 210 33.05 -12.09 -15.69
C SER A 210 32.14 -11.81 -16.88
N LEU A 211 30.83 -11.87 -16.66
CA LEU A 211 29.80 -11.44 -17.61
C LEU A 211 29.10 -10.20 -17.07
N LEU A 212 29.04 -9.14 -17.87
CA LEU A 212 28.11 -8.05 -17.65
C LEU A 212 26.76 -8.42 -18.26
N VAL A 213 25.71 -8.44 -17.45
CA VAL A 213 24.34 -8.71 -17.89
C VAL A 213 23.51 -7.46 -17.71
N GLU A 214 22.84 -7.06 -18.78
CA GLU A 214 21.87 -5.99 -18.83
C GLU A 214 20.53 -6.61 -19.21
N LEU A 215 19.46 -6.20 -18.57
CA LEU A 215 18.13 -6.70 -18.88
C LEU A 215 17.11 -5.57 -18.92
N ALA A 216 16.10 -5.78 -19.74
CA ALA A 216 14.93 -4.93 -19.84
C ALA A 216 13.68 -5.80 -19.99
N CYS A 217 12.62 -5.49 -19.26
CA CYS A 217 11.32 -6.15 -19.40
C CYS A 217 10.19 -5.17 -19.06
N LYS A 218 8.96 -5.53 -19.42
CA LYS A 218 7.75 -4.83 -19.00
C LYS A 218 7.00 -5.63 -17.95
N ALA A 219 6.36 -4.96 -17.02
CA ALA A 219 5.33 -5.57 -16.18
C ALA A 219 3.96 -5.50 -16.89
N PRO A 220 2.94 -6.26 -16.42
CA PRO A 220 1.60 -6.25 -17.03
C PRO A 220 0.91 -4.88 -17.03
N ASP A 221 1.32 -3.97 -16.15
CA ASP A 221 0.85 -2.59 -16.06
C ASP A 221 1.50 -1.65 -17.09
N GLY A 222 2.40 -2.16 -17.94
CA GLY A 222 3.12 -1.41 -18.97
C GLY A 222 4.40 -0.72 -18.47
N ARG A 223 4.71 -0.73 -17.17
CA ARG A 223 5.96 -0.15 -16.63
C ARG A 223 7.16 -0.92 -17.17
N THR A 224 8.18 -0.19 -17.61
CA THR A 224 9.45 -0.78 -18.08
C THR A 224 10.46 -0.83 -16.93
N TYR A 225 11.00 -2.02 -16.69
CA TYR A 225 12.03 -2.30 -15.71
C TYR A 225 13.35 -2.60 -16.41
N ARG A 226 14.44 -2.03 -15.89
CA ARG A 226 15.80 -2.27 -16.38
C ARG A 226 16.71 -2.65 -15.22
N GLY A 227 17.70 -3.48 -15.49
CA GLY A 227 18.67 -3.90 -14.49
C GLY A 227 20.02 -4.19 -15.14
N ARG A 228 21.09 -4.03 -14.36
CA ARG A 228 22.45 -4.31 -14.80
C ARG A 228 23.27 -4.86 -13.64
N ALA A 229 23.99 -5.95 -13.88
CA ALA A 229 24.89 -6.55 -12.90
C ALA A 229 26.08 -7.25 -13.57
N THR A 230 27.16 -7.45 -12.82
CA THR A 230 28.36 -8.18 -13.30
C THR A 230 28.52 -9.45 -12.50
N PHE A 231 28.67 -10.58 -13.19
CA PHE A 231 28.74 -11.92 -12.62
C PHE A 231 30.12 -12.52 -12.84
N SER A 232 30.81 -12.85 -11.76
CA SER A 232 32.12 -13.53 -11.83
C SER A 232 31.96 -14.98 -12.32
N VAL A 233 32.92 -15.46 -13.12
CA VAL A 233 33.00 -16.88 -13.51
C VAL A 233 33.28 -17.81 -12.32
N GLU A 234 33.78 -17.27 -11.21
CA GLU A 234 34.09 -18.04 -10.01
C GLU A 234 32.88 -18.19 -9.07
N ASN A 235 31.81 -17.41 -9.28
CA ASN A 235 30.65 -17.38 -8.40
C ASN A 235 29.50 -18.22 -8.96
N HIS A 236 29.39 -19.46 -8.50
CA HIS A 236 28.37 -20.43 -8.93
C HIS A 236 27.10 -20.39 -8.08
N GLN A 237 26.65 -19.17 -7.72
CA GLN A 237 25.41 -18.96 -6.98
C GLN A 237 24.40 -18.18 -7.82
N TRP A 238 23.13 -18.50 -7.61
CA TRP A 238 22.02 -17.71 -8.14
C TRP A 238 22.07 -16.31 -7.55
N GLN A 239 22.04 -15.32 -8.43
CA GLN A 239 22.11 -13.92 -8.07
C GLN A 239 20.99 -13.16 -8.75
N GLU A 240 20.34 -12.30 -7.98
CA GLU A 240 19.23 -11.48 -8.46
C GLU A 240 19.75 -10.19 -9.08
N ILE A 241 19.20 -9.83 -10.25
CA ILE A 241 19.50 -8.56 -10.89
C ILE A 241 18.52 -7.53 -10.34
N ALA A 242 19.04 -6.54 -9.61
CA ALA A 242 18.24 -5.44 -9.12
C ALA A 242 17.62 -4.67 -10.30
N LEU A 243 16.29 -4.67 -10.37
CA LEU A 243 15.55 -3.92 -11.39
C LEU A 243 15.12 -2.57 -10.85
N SER A 244 15.08 -1.55 -11.69
CA SER A 244 14.47 -0.26 -11.40
C SER A 244 13.62 0.18 -12.58
N THR A 245 12.56 0.94 -12.29
CA THR A 245 11.84 1.67 -13.33
C THR A 245 12.75 2.79 -13.84
N SER A 246 12.95 2.85 -15.15
CA SER A 246 13.65 3.95 -15.81
C SER A 246 12.74 5.15 -16.01
#